data_AF-A0A814V148-F1
#
_entry.id   AF-A0A814V148-F1
#
_cell.length_a   1.000
_cell.length_b   1.000
_cell.length_c   1.000
_cell.angle_alpha   90.00
_cell.angle_beta   90.00
_cell.angle_gamma   90.00
#
_symmetry.space_group_name_H-M   'P 1'
#
loop_
_entity.id
_entity.type
_entity.pdbx_description
1 polymer ?
#
loop_
_entity_poly.entity_id
_entity_poly.type
_entity_poly.pdbx_seq_one_letter_code
_entity_poly.pdbx_strand_id
1 'polypeptide(L)'
;MKSKNEYLNWFVLGAHLYPPEKKKLPWYKTKRTIFELTLATIICIVGIIVGAALGSRRTPPPPICLPHKTNLIVDYLWSFDCGDAREDLTGLYNGTAVNGAKADSRDYSGQGMALYLDRKQNQYIILPRSLNLTLNTSFTVTSWLLIAGYMPKTILSDCNSFNSICISFVITDTTLNIQISNWDNATIIQTAFVSFQNYACQACWIHVAFSFNHQTGSTIFYFNGIQIGEKYLNLTVATLSQPNKMKATYIGLDAVTNALPFYGLIDQLSVLYAVKNVSVILYEATVVCRYRFDNDDINVGWGPNNIRARSQHVYRLYSNNKSTLLFNDSDSYFQSTGFTLMNSNDYAYSLTFWLRLMYGEIDDFTVHARQLTDSEFSTLAQSNDTQNLIKEL
;
A
#
# COMPACT_ATOMS: atom_id res chain seq x y z
N MET A 1 24.47 29.89 -38.42
CA MET A 1 24.07 28.80 -37.50
C MET A 1 25.08 28.73 -36.35
N LYS A 2 24.80 29.37 -35.22
CA LYS A 2 25.54 29.16 -33.97
C LYS A 2 24.59 28.40 -33.04
N SER A 3 24.87 27.12 -32.78
CA SER A 3 24.10 26.33 -31.81
C SER A 3 24.46 26.82 -30.41
N LYS A 4 23.50 27.41 -29.71
CA LYS A 4 23.63 27.63 -28.26
C LYS A 4 23.58 26.27 -27.59
N ASN A 5 24.70 25.84 -27.02
CA ASN A 5 24.73 24.73 -26.08
C ASN A 5 24.10 25.22 -24.77
N GLU A 6 22.87 24.79 -24.50
CA GLU A 6 22.27 24.90 -23.17
C GLU A 6 22.90 23.83 -22.28
N TYR A 7 23.65 24.28 -21.27
CA TYR A 7 24.16 23.42 -20.21
C TYR A 7 23.00 23.06 -19.28
N LEU A 8 22.56 21.80 -19.29
CA LEU A 8 21.63 21.26 -18.30
C LEU A 8 22.41 20.96 -17.02
N ASN A 9 22.32 21.86 -16.04
CA ASN A 9 22.77 21.60 -14.68
C ASN A 9 21.65 20.85 -13.94
N TRP A 10 21.98 19.66 -13.43
CA TRP A 10 21.08 18.86 -12.60
C TRP A 10 21.56 18.92 -11.16
N PHE A 11 20.65 19.15 -10.22
CA PHE A 11 20.93 19.16 -8.78
C PHE A 11 20.07 18.11 -8.08
N VAL A 12 20.67 17.40 -7.12
CA VAL A 12 19.96 16.51 -6.19
C VAL A 12 20.04 17.17 -4.82
N LEU A 13 18.89 17.55 -4.25
CA LEU A 13 18.79 18.11 -2.90
C LEU A 13 18.28 17.05 -1.94
N GLY A 14 19.08 16.71 -0.92
CA GLY A 14 18.63 15.94 0.23
C GLY A 14 18.21 16.89 1.34
N ALA A 15 16.99 16.74 1.86
CA ALA A 15 16.50 17.51 3.00
C ALA A 15 16.43 16.61 4.26
N HIS A 16 17.16 16.99 5.32
CA HIS A 16 16.99 16.44 6.67
C HIS A 16 16.07 17.39 7.46
N LEU A 17 14.99 16.87 8.05
CA LEU A 17 14.13 17.64 8.94
C LEU A 17 14.36 17.27 10.40
N TYR A 18 14.22 18.30 11.24
CA TYR A 18 14.10 18.18 12.68
C TYR A 18 12.62 18.19 13.11
N PRO A 19 12.27 17.50 14.22
CA PRO A 19 10.89 17.45 14.70
C PRO A 19 10.38 18.83 15.15
N PRO A 20 9.08 19.14 14.95
CA PRO A 20 8.52 20.46 15.26
C PRO A 20 8.32 20.70 16.77
N GLU A 21 8.62 21.94 17.21
CA GLU A 21 8.26 22.44 18.53
C GLU A 21 6.74 22.55 18.71
N LYS A 22 6.22 21.99 19.82
CA LYS A 22 4.80 22.08 20.18
C LYS A 22 4.46 23.49 20.69
N LYS A 23 3.75 24.29 19.90
CA LYS A 23 3.08 25.50 20.40
C LYS A 23 1.68 25.15 20.97
N LYS A 24 1.37 25.70 22.15
CA LYS A 24 0.05 25.59 22.79
C LYS A 24 -0.92 26.60 22.17
N LEU A 25 -2.09 26.13 21.72
CA LEU A 25 -3.20 26.98 21.25
C LEU A 25 -4.01 27.55 22.43
N PRO A 26 -4.53 28.79 22.33
CA PRO A 26 -5.38 29.39 23.34
C PRO A 26 -6.83 28.90 23.23
N TRP A 27 -7.48 28.75 24.39
CA TRP A 27 -8.89 28.36 24.52
C TRP A 27 -9.79 29.58 24.32
N TYR A 28 -10.71 29.54 23.36
CA TYR A 28 -11.81 30.51 23.25
C TYR A 28 -13.15 29.82 23.50
N LYS A 29 -13.85 30.22 24.57
CA LYS A 29 -15.24 29.83 24.86
C LYS A 29 -16.17 30.90 24.32
N THR A 30 -16.77 30.66 23.16
CA THR A 30 -17.85 31.52 22.65
C THR A 30 -19.19 30.96 23.15
N LYS A 31 -19.87 31.70 24.04
CA LYS A 31 -21.24 31.37 24.47
C LYS A 31 -22.20 31.62 23.29
N ARG A 32 -22.68 30.56 22.65
CA ARG A 32 -23.81 30.66 21.72
C ARG A 32 -25.09 30.92 22.50
N THR A 33 -25.87 31.90 22.06
CA THR A 33 -27.14 32.28 22.68
C THR A 33 -28.22 31.24 22.35
N ILE A 34 -29.19 31.08 23.26
CA ILE A 34 -30.30 30.12 23.14
C ILE A 34 -31.05 30.27 21.80
N PHE A 35 -31.08 31.49 21.25
CA PHE A 35 -31.73 31.80 19.98
C PHE A 35 -31.11 31.05 18.79
N GLU A 36 -29.77 30.92 18.73
CA GLU A 36 -29.08 30.21 17.65
C GLU A 36 -29.36 28.70 17.68
N LEU A 37 -29.51 28.14 18.89
CA LEU A 37 -29.88 26.73 19.07
C LEU A 37 -31.32 26.46 18.60
N THR A 38 -32.27 27.34 18.91
CA THR A 38 -33.66 27.19 18.42
C THR A 38 -33.76 27.30 16.90
N LEU A 39 -33.05 28.25 16.27
CA LEU A 39 -33.09 28.41 14.82
C LEU A 39 -32.46 27.21 14.09
N ALA A 40 -31.34 26.70 14.59
CA ALA A 40 -30.71 25.49 14.04
C ALA A 40 -31.63 24.26 14.14
N THR A 41 -32.38 24.15 15.24
CA THR A 41 -33.30 23.03 15.46
C THR A 41 -34.49 23.08 14.49
N ILE A 42 -35.07 24.27 14.26
CA ILE A 42 -36.18 24.45 13.31
C ILE A 42 -35.72 24.13 11.88
N ILE A 43 -34.53 24.58 11.48
CA ILE A 43 -33.97 24.29 10.15
C ILE A 43 -33.74 22.78 9.95
N CYS A 44 -33.24 22.08 10.97
CA CYS A 44 -33.09 20.62 10.92
C CYS A 44 -34.44 19.90 10.72
N ILE A 45 -35.48 20.28 11.46
CA ILE A 45 -36.80 19.63 11.38
C ILE A 45 -37.43 19.84 10.00
N VAL A 46 -37.38 21.07 9.47
CA VAL A 46 -37.90 21.37 8.13
C VAL A 46 -37.12 20.59 7.06
N GLY A 47 -35.79 20.48 7.19
CA GLY A 47 -34.96 19.71 6.26
C GLY A 47 -35.32 18.21 6.23
N ILE A 48 -35.63 17.60 7.38
CA ILE A 48 -36.04 16.19 7.46
C ILE A 48 -37.40 15.97 6.80
N ILE A 49 -38.38 16.85 7.06
CA ILE A 49 -39.73 16.72 6.49
C ILE A 49 -39.71 16.88 4.96
N VAL A 50 -38.96 17.86 4.45
CA VAL A 50 -38.79 18.07 3.00
C VAL A 50 -38.02 16.90 2.36
N GLY A 51 -37.01 16.36 3.04
CA GLY A 51 -36.26 15.19 2.58
C GLY A 51 -37.11 13.91 2.50
N ALA A 52 -38.05 13.72 3.42
CA ALA A 52 -38.98 12.59 3.41
C ALA A 52 -40.06 12.71 2.31
N ALA A 53 -40.52 13.93 2.01
CA ALA A 53 -41.59 14.18 1.04
C ALA A 53 -41.12 14.09 -0.43
N LEU A 54 -39.84 14.35 -0.71
CA LEU A 54 -39.32 14.44 -2.09
C LEU A 54 -38.86 13.12 -2.72
N GLY A 55 -39.26 11.99 -2.13
CA GLY A 55 -39.03 10.67 -2.70
C GLY A 55 -37.59 10.19 -2.53
N SER A 56 -37.46 8.89 -2.26
CA SER A 56 -36.18 8.19 -2.20
C SER A 56 -35.37 8.50 -3.46
N ARG A 57 -34.35 9.37 -3.33
CA ARG A 57 -33.31 9.50 -4.35
C ARG A 57 -32.81 8.08 -4.56
N ARG A 58 -32.94 7.58 -5.80
CA ARG A 58 -32.25 6.35 -6.21
C ARG A 58 -30.82 6.51 -5.71
N THR A 59 -30.44 5.68 -4.74
CA THR A 59 -29.08 5.65 -4.24
C THR A 59 -28.23 5.50 -5.50
N PRO A 60 -27.31 6.45 -5.78
CA PRO A 60 -26.39 6.26 -6.89
C PRO A 60 -25.78 4.86 -6.74
N PRO A 61 -25.63 4.11 -7.83
CA PRO A 61 -24.96 2.82 -7.75
C PRO A 61 -23.68 3.01 -6.94
N PRO A 62 -23.36 2.08 -6.02
CA PRO A 62 -22.18 2.21 -5.18
C PRO A 62 -20.99 2.57 -6.09
N PRO A 63 -20.19 3.58 -5.72
CA PRO A 63 -19.11 4.05 -6.57
C PRO A 63 -18.31 2.84 -7.00
N ILE A 64 -18.23 2.63 -8.32
CA ILE A 64 -17.41 1.56 -8.90
C ILE A 64 -16.00 1.85 -8.42
N CYS A 65 -15.49 0.96 -7.58
CA CYS A 65 -14.14 1.09 -7.07
C CYS A 65 -13.21 0.89 -8.26
N LEU A 66 -12.67 1.98 -8.78
CA LEU A 66 -11.69 1.91 -9.85
C LEU A 66 -10.39 1.42 -9.21
N PRO A 67 -9.87 0.24 -9.63
CA PRO A 67 -8.61 -0.28 -9.15
C PRO A 67 -7.53 0.79 -9.14
N HIS A 68 -6.76 0.85 -8.05
CA HIS A 68 -5.57 1.68 -8.01
C HIS A 68 -4.63 1.27 -9.15
N LYS A 69 -4.36 2.21 -10.08
CA LYS A 69 -3.40 1.95 -11.16
C LYS A 69 -1.99 2.04 -10.58
N THR A 70 -1.48 0.90 -10.14
CA THR A 70 -0.12 0.81 -9.60
C THR A 70 0.90 0.67 -10.73
N ASN A 71 2.16 1.07 -10.50
CA ASN A 71 3.28 0.74 -11.40
C ASN A 71 3.90 -0.63 -11.06
N LEU A 72 3.19 -1.46 -10.28
CA LEU A 72 3.69 -2.77 -9.88
C LEU A 72 3.69 -3.68 -11.11
N ILE A 73 4.80 -4.37 -11.32
CA ILE A 73 4.89 -5.43 -12.33
C ILE A 73 4.50 -6.72 -11.63
N VAL A 74 3.28 -7.18 -11.87
CA VAL A 74 2.61 -8.27 -11.14
C VAL A 74 1.69 -9.04 -12.10
N ASP A 75 1.55 -10.34 -11.88
CA ASP A 75 0.55 -11.17 -12.57
C ASP A 75 -0.78 -11.18 -11.81
N TYR A 76 -0.74 -11.12 -10.48
CA TYR A 76 -1.91 -11.00 -9.61
C TYR A 76 -1.68 -9.96 -8.53
N LEU A 77 -2.72 -9.18 -8.20
CA LEU A 77 -2.65 -8.15 -7.17
C LEU A 77 -3.98 -8.04 -6.42
N TRP A 78 -3.95 -8.36 -5.12
CA TRP A 78 -5.03 -8.04 -4.20
C TRP A 78 -4.65 -6.77 -3.43
N SER A 79 -5.23 -5.64 -3.84
CA SER A 79 -5.00 -4.36 -3.13
C SER A 79 -5.93 -4.15 -1.95
N PHE A 80 -7.02 -4.93 -1.83
CA PHE A 80 -7.99 -4.84 -0.73
C PHE A 80 -8.66 -3.46 -0.52
N ASP A 81 -8.43 -2.51 -1.41
CA ASP A 81 -8.97 -1.14 -1.37
C ASP A 81 -10.46 -1.05 -1.71
N CYS A 82 -11.03 -2.12 -2.26
CA CYS A 82 -12.36 -2.14 -2.84
C CYS A 82 -13.34 -3.01 -2.06
N GLY A 83 -14.63 -2.64 -2.15
CA GLY A 83 -15.72 -2.85 -1.18
C GLY A 83 -16.09 -4.28 -0.75
N ASP A 84 -15.34 -5.29 -1.15
CA ASP A 84 -15.46 -6.64 -0.62
C ASP A 84 -14.13 -7.30 -0.17
N ALA A 85 -12.98 -6.64 -0.35
CA ALA A 85 -11.64 -7.13 -0.02
C ALA A 85 -11.26 -8.47 -0.68
N ARG A 86 -11.83 -8.79 -1.84
CA ARG A 86 -11.63 -10.08 -2.51
C ARG A 86 -11.08 -9.94 -3.93
N GLU A 87 -11.23 -8.78 -4.52
CA GLU A 87 -10.90 -8.53 -5.92
C GLU A 87 -9.38 -8.59 -6.15
N ASP A 88 -9.00 -9.50 -7.04
CA ASP A 88 -7.72 -9.40 -7.75
C ASP A 88 -7.91 -8.34 -8.83
N LEU A 89 -7.05 -7.32 -8.86
CA LEU A 89 -7.16 -6.21 -9.80
C LEU A 89 -6.97 -6.64 -11.27
N THR A 90 -6.50 -7.87 -11.52
CA THR A 90 -6.50 -8.47 -12.86
C THR A 90 -7.81 -9.17 -13.23
N GLY A 91 -8.69 -9.41 -12.25
CA GLY A 91 -10.00 -10.02 -12.38
C GLY A 91 -9.99 -11.55 -12.52
N LEU A 92 -8.84 -12.21 -12.41
CA LEU A 92 -8.70 -13.65 -12.67
C LEU A 92 -8.73 -14.53 -11.42
N TYR A 93 -8.33 -13.99 -10.26
CA TYR A 93 -8.26 -14.71 -8.99
C TYR A 93 -9.02 -13.99 -7.85
N ASN A 94 -10.26 -13.57 -8.13
CA ASN A 94 -11.12 -13.02 -7.09
C ASN A 94 -11.38 -14.06 -6.00
N GLY A 95 -10.99 -13.73 -4.78
CA GLY A 95 -11.14 -14.60 -3.63
C GLY A 95 -12.57 -14.69 -3.10
N THR A 96 -12.80 -15.61 -2.16
CA THR A 96 -14.03 -15.69 -1.37
C THR A 96 -13.68 -15.47 0.09
N ALA A 97 -14.25 -14.44 0.69
CA ALA A 97 -14.12 -14.17 2.12
C ALA A 97 -14.88 -15.22 2.94
N VAL A 98 -14.23 -15.73 3.98
CA VAL A 98 -14.81 -16.72 4.89
C VAL A 98 -14.88 -16.15 6.31
N ASN A 99 -15.94 -16.52 7.03
CA ASN A 99 -16.21 -16.10 8.41
C ASN A 99 -16.25 -14.58 8.63
N GLY A 100 -16.64 -13.82 7.61
CA GLY A 100 -16.79 -12.36 7.69
C GLY A 100 -15.49 -11.58 7.51
N ALA A 101 -14.45 -12.19 6.92
CA ALA A 101 -13.27 -11.45 6.46
C ALA A 101 -13.68 -10.25 5.59
N LYS A 102 -13.12 -9.08 5.87
CA LYS A 102 -13.52 -7.83 5.23
C LYS A 102 -12.36 -6.83 5.17
N ALA A 103 -12.49 -5.86 4.28
CA ALA A 103 -11.69 -4.64 4.32
C ALA A 103 -12.27 -3.74 5.41
N ASP A 104 -11.47 -3.36 6.41
CA ASP A 104 -12.02 -2.65 7.60
C ASP A 104 -11.04 -1.69 8.30
N SER A 105 -9.87 -1.44 7.73
CA SER A 105 -8.88 -0.56 8.35
C SER A 105 -8.14 0.23 7.31
N ARG A 106 -7.57 1.37 7.74
CA ARG A 106 -6.55 2.08 6.96
C ARG A 106 -5.45 1.10 6.55
N ASP A 107 -5.09 1.18 5.27
CA ASP A 107 -3.95 0.51 4.67
C ASP A 107 -2.61 0.97 5.26
N TYR A 108 -1.49 0.46 4.71
CA TYR A 108 -0.16 0.88 5.18
C TYR A 108 0.17 2.35 4.89
N SER A 109 -0.59 2.95 3.97
CA SER A 109 -0.47 4.36 3.64
C SER A 109 -1.29 5.28 4.54
N GLY A 110 -2.29 4.76 5.24
CA GLY A 110 -3.24 5.57 5.99
C GLY A 110 -4.40 6.13 5.16
N GLN A 111 -4.49 5.84 3.87
CA GLN A 111 -5.44 6.46 2.92
C GLN A 111 -6.39 5.46 2.23
N GLY A 112 -5.97 4.20 2.08
CA GLY A 112 -6.74 3.12 1.47
C GLY A 112 -7.38 2.17 2.50
N MET A 113 -7.75 0.98 2.05
CA MET A 113 -8.27 -0.08 2.91
C MET A 113 -7.36 -1.30 2.87
N ALA A 114 -7.18 -1.95 4.02
CA ALA A 114 -6.51 -3.25 4.10
C ALA A 114 -7.48 -4.36 4.48
N LEU A 115 -7.14 -5.59 4.09
CA LEU A 115 -7.81 -6.79 4.55
C LEU A 115 -7.56 -6.97 6.05
N TYR A 116 -8.63 -6.88 6.85
CA TYR A 116 -8.58 -7.19 8.27
C TYR A 116 -9.05 -8.63 8.51
N LEU A 117 -8.22 -9.39 9.23
CA LEU A 117 -8.54 -10.75 9.64
C LEU A 117 -8.52 -10.86 11.16
N ASP A 118 -9.65 -11.27 11.73
CA ASP A 118 -9.79 -11.61 13.15
C ASP A 118 -9.62 -13.11 13.38
N ARG A 119 -8.53 -13.48 14.07
CA ARG A 119 -8.24 -14.86 14.46
C ARG A 119 -9.34 -15.47 15.32
N LYS A 120 -10.01 -14.69 16.19
CA LYS A 120 -11.10 -15.23 17.04
C LYS A 120 -12.29 -15.72 16.22
N GLN A 121 -12.46 -15.16 15.03
CA GLN A 121 -13.51 -15.54 14.08
C GLN A 121 -13.01 -16.52 13.02
N ASN A 122 -11.73 -16.93 13.06
CA ASN A 122 -11.10 -17.76 12.05
C ASN A 122 -11.35 -17.21 10.63
N GLN A 123 -11.08 -15.92 10.42
CA GLN A 123 -11.28 -15.23 9.16
C GLN A 123 -10.13 -15.46 8.19
N TYR A 124 -10.46 -15.65 6.91
CA TYR A 124 -9.50 -15.86 5.81
C TYR A 124 -10.16 -15.64 4.45
N ILE A 125 -9.35 -15.61 3.39
CA ILE A 125 -9.80 -15.61 2.00
C ILE A 125 -9.39 -16.92 1.32
N ILE A 126 -10.30 -17.52 0.56
CA ILE A 126 -10.04 -18.68 -0.31
C ILE A 126 -9.96 -18.21 -1.75
N LEU A 127 -8.87 -18.53 -2.45
CA LEU A 127 -8.76 -18.29 -3.88
C LEU A 127 -9.49 -19.38 -4.68
N PRO A 128 -10.04 -19.08 -5.88
CA PRO A 128 -10.87 -20.03 -6.63
C PRO A 128 -10.09 -21.26 -7.13
N ARG A 129 -8.76 -21.15 -7.18
CA ARG A 129 -7.82 -22.21 -7.53
C ARG A 129 -6.47 -21.91 -6.89
N SER A 130 -5.60 -22.91 -6.89
CA SER A 130 -4.22 -22.71 -6.45
C SER A 130 -3.43 -21.84 -7.41
N LEU A 131 -2.45 -21.11 -6.89
CA LEU A 131 -1.46 -20.38 -7.67
C LEU A 131 -0.56 -21.38 -8.39
N ASN A 132 -0.08 -21.07 -9.60
CA ASN A 132 0.87 -21.93 -10.31
C ASN A 132 2.30 -21.83 -9.74
N LEU A 133 2.52 -22.32 -8.52
CA LEU A 133 3.81 -22.26 -7.81
C LEU A 133 4.51 -23.60 -7.95
N THR A 134 5.23 -23.76 -9.06
CA THR A 134 5.86 -25.04 -9.45
C THR A 134 7.38 -24.96 -9.45
N LEU A 135 8.06 -26.10 -9.33
CA LEU A 135 9.55 -26.17 -9.31
C LEU A 135 10.19 -25.80 -10.66
N ASN A 136 9.40 -25.63 -11.73
CA ASN A 136 9.84 -25.21 -13.06
C ASN A 136 9.45 -23.74 -13.38
N THR A 137 8.88 -23.02 -12.42
CA THR A 137 8.46 -21.62 -12.58
C THR A 137 9.16 -20.77 -11.55
N SER A 138 9.85 -19.71 -11.98
CA SER A 138 10.31 -18.68 -11.06
C SER A 138 9.14 -17.81 -10.64
N PHE A 139 9.15 -17.34 -9.40
CA PHE A 139 8.12 -16.42 -8.93
C PHE A 139 8.60 -15.53 -7.80
N THR A 140 7.88 -14.44 -7.56
CA THR A 140 8.05 -13.52 -6.44
C THR A 140 6.68 -13.24 -5.85
N VAL A 141 6.58 -13.26 -4.52
CA VAL A 141 5.40 -12.80 -3.79
C VAL A 141 5.81 -11.65 -2.88
N THR A 142 4.99 -10.61 -2.84
CA THR A 142 5.20 -9.44 -1.97
C THR A 142 3.91 -9.09 -1.24
N SER A 143 4.01 -8.52 -0.05
CA SER A 143 2.85 -8.04 0.71
C SER A 143 3.26 -7.07 1.80
N TRP A 144 2.37 -6.12 2.11
CA TRP A 144 2.39 -5.33 3.32
C TRP A 144 1.59 -6.01 4.41
N LEU A 145 2.14 -6.03 5.62
CA LEU A 145 1.53 -6.70 6.77
C LEU A 145 1.56 -5.80 8.00
N LEU A 146 0.46 -5.75 8.75
CA LEU A 146 0.44 -5.23 10.11
C LEU A 146 0.00 -6.33 11.06
N ILE A 147 0.88 -6.67 11.99
CA ILE A 147 0.69 -7.82 12.87
C ILE A 147 0.10 -7.35 14.21
N ALA A 148 -1.08 -7.84 14.57
CA ALA A 148 -1.78 -7.44 15.80
C ALA A 148 -1.47 -8.34 17.02
N GLY A 149 -0.48 -9.24 16.93
CA GLY A 149 -0.08 -10.12 18.04
C GLY A 149 0.99 -11.14 17.64
N TYR A 150 1.63 -11.77 18.63
CA TYR A 150 2.81 -12.62 18.43
C TYR A 150 2.52 -14.13 18.29
N MET A 151 1.26 -14.53 18.24
CA MET A 151 0.91 -15.95 18.10
C MET A 151 1.22 -16.47 16.68
N PRO A 152 1.47 -17.78 16.52
CA PRO A 152 1.61 -18.45 15.23
C PRO A 152 0.47 -18.10 14.26
N LYS A 153 0.82 -17.59 13.08
CA LYS A 153 -0.12 -17.07 12.08
C LYS A 153 0.35 -17.34 10.66
N THR A 154 -0.56 -17.75 9.79
CA THR A 154 -0.27 -17.98 8.37
C THR A 154 -0.77 -16.85 7.49
N ILE A 155 0.12 -16.18 6.75
CA ILE A 155 -0.23 -15.05 5.86
C ILE A 155 -0.78 -15.53 4.52
N LEU A 156 -0.06 -16.43 3.87
CA LEU A 156 -0.41 -17.05 2.60
C LEU A 156 -0.03 -18.52 2.71
N SER A 157 -0.93 -19.40 2.29
CA SER A 157 -0.64 -20.81 2.18
C SER A 157 -1.17 -21.37 0.88
N ASP A 158 -0.28 -22.01 0.14
CA ASP A 158 -0.63 -22.80 -1.03
C ASP A 158 0.10 -24.12 -0.94
N CYS A 159 -0.60 -25.15 -0.45
CA CYS A 159 -0.05 -26.48 -0.24
C CYS A 159 -1.01 -27.49 -0.86
N ASN A 160 -0.95 -27.57 -2.19
CA ASN A 160 -1.75 -28.52 -2.95
C ASN A 160 -0.86 -29.55 -3.64
N SER A 161 -1.44 -30.72 -3.98
CA SER A 161 -0.71 -31.81 -4.64
C SER A 161 -0.39 -31.56 -6.12
N PHE A 162 -0.93 -30.51 -6.74
CA PHE A 162 -0.54 -30.05 -8.08
C PHE A 162 0.73 -29.21 -8.06
N ASN A 163 0.89 -28.38 -7.03
CA ASN A 163 2.08 -27.58 -6.82
C ASN A 163 3.09 -28.48 -6.12
N SER A 164 4.17 -28.79 -6.82
CA SER A 164 5.35 -29.42 -6.20
C SER A 164 5.96 -28.55 -5.09
N ILE A 165 5.43 -27.35 -4.86
CA ILE A 165 5.84 -26.41 -3.83
C ILE A 165 4.64 -26.09 -2.93
N CYS A 166 4.82 -26.33 -1.64
CA CYS A 166 4.00 -25.80 -0.58
C CYS A 166 4.66 -24.55 0.00
N ILE A 167 3.93 -23.45 0.04
CA ILE A 167 4.42 -22.22 0.66
C ILE A 167 3.60 -21.95 1.91
N SER A 168 4.27 -21.65 3.02
CA SER A 168 3.63 -21.19 4.24
C SER A 168 4.43 -20.05 4.89
N PHE A 169 3.74 -18.97 5.19
CA PHE A 169 4.28 -17.79 5.86
C PHE A 169 3.84 -17.80 7.31
N VAL A 170 4.70 -18.27 8.22
CA VAL A 170 4.33 -18.44 9.62
C VAL A 170 5.08 -17.45 10.51
N ILE A 171 4.37 -16.52 11.14
CA ILE A 171 4.96 -15.67 12.19
C ILE A 171 4.79 -16.38 13.52
N THR A 172 5.87 -16.71 14.23
CA THR A 172 5.85 -17.23 15.60
C THR A 172 6.65 -16.32 16.52
N ASP A 173 6.01 -15.78 17.55
CA ASP A 173 6.60 -14.78 18.44
C ASP A 173 7.12 -13.56 17.67
N THR A 174 8.38 -13.17 17.87
CA THR A 174 9.06 -12.12 17.10
C THR A 174 9.70 -12.63 15.82
N THR A 175 9.45 -13.90 15.48
CA THR A 175 10.13 -14.60 14.40
C THR A 175 9.22 -14.75 13.19
N LEU A 176 9.64 -14.18 12.06
CA LEU A 176 9.02 -14.47 10.78
C LEU A 176 9.68 -15.74 10.22
N ASN A 177 8.89 -16.80 10.04
CA ASN A 177 9.30 -18.01 9.34
C ASN A 177 8.67 -18.03 7.95
N ILE A 178 9.50 -18.16 6.94
CA ILE A 178 9.02 -18.39 5.58
C ILE A 178 9.46 -19.79 5.21
N GLN A 179 8.47 -20.63 4.94
CA GLN A 179 8.66 -22.03 4.62
C GLN A 179 8.29 -22.28 3.16
N ILE A 180 9.21 -22.88 2.43
CA ILE A 180 8.97 -23.45 1.12
C ILE A 180 9.30 -24.93 1.20
N SER A 181 8.30 -25.76 0.97
CA SER A 181 8.42 -27.21 1.05
C SER A 181 8.23 -27.82 -0.32
N ASN A 182 9.16 -28.68 -0.74
CA ASN A 182 8.92 -29.58 -1.84
C ASN A 182 7.92 -30.64 -1.36
N TRP A 183 6.82 -30.77 -2.10
CA TRP A 183 5.69 -31.60 -1.73
C TRP A 183 5.45 -32.66 -2.81
N ASP A 184 5.37 -33.92 -2.40
CA ASP A 184 4.99 -35.05 -3.27
C ASP A 184 3.94 -35.91 -2.57
N ASN A 185 2.81 -36.09 -3.24
CA ASN A 185 1.72 -36.96 -2.82
C ASN A 185 1.35 -36.86 -1.32
N ALA A 186 0.99 -35.65 -0.86
CA ALA A 186 0.65 -35.36 0.54
C ALA A 186 1.82 -35.42 1.55
N THR A 187 3.06 -35.61 1.09
CA THR A 187 4.26 -35.73 1.95
C THR A 187 5.25 -34.61 1.65
N ILE A 188 5.75 -33.98 2.71
CA ILE A 188 6.84 -33.00 2.61
C ILE A 188 8.14 -33.76 2.40
N ILE A 189 8.77 -33.63 1.22
CA ILE A 189 10.07 -34.25 0.92
C ILE A 189 11.21 -33.43 1.50
N GLN A 190 11.16 -32.12 1.25
CA GLN A 190 12.19 -31.19 1.67
C GLN A 190 11.55 -29.89 2.09
N THR A 191 12.17 -29.18 3.02
CA THR A 191 11.77 -27.85 3.42
C THR A 191 12.98 -26.93 3.43
N ALA A 192 12.93 -25.84 2.68
CA ALA A 192 13.73 -24.66 2.96
C ALA A 192 12.90 -23.76 3.87
N PHE A 193 13.47 -23.38 5.01
CA PHE A 193 12.88 -22.36 5.85
C PHE A 193 13.94 -21.34 6.21
N VAL A 194 13.52 -20.08 6.35
CA VAL A 194 14.32 -19.06 7.01
C VAL A 194 13.53 -18.47 8.14
N SER A 195 14.22 -18.30 9.25
CA SER A 195 13.68 -17.84 10.52
C SER A 195 14.39 -16.54 10.85
N PHE A 196 13.62 -15.47 11.01
CA PHE A 196 14.15 -14.12 11.24
C PHE A 196 13.69 -13.61 12.60
N GLN A 197 14.59 -13.55 13.58
CA GLN A 197 14.28 -13.07 14.93
C GLN A 197 14.26 -11.54 15.01
N ASN A 198 13.35 -10.99 15.83
CA ASN A 198 13.25 -9.56 16.16
C ASN A 198 12.89 -8.62 14.99
N TYR A 199 12.33 -9.16 13.90
CA TYR A 199 11.86 -8.35 12.77
C TYR A 199 10.36 -8.04 12.84
N ALA A 200 9.57 -8.81 13.59
CA ALA A 200 8.15 -8.52 13.76
C ALA A 200 7.94 -7.44 14.83
N CYS A 201 7.54 -6.24 14.41
CA CYS A 201 6.96 -5.26 15.32
C CYS A 201 5.44 -5.41 15.38
N GLN A 202 4.87 -5.15 16.56
CA GLN A 202 3.42 -5.08 16.74
C GLN A 202 2.90 -3.73 16.28
N ALA A 203 1.73 -3.73 15.65
CA ALA A 203 1.03 -2.52 15.23
C ALA A 203 1.88 -1.59 14.33
N CYS A 204 2.82 -2.14 13.57
CA CYS A 204 3.58 -1.46 12.54
C CYS A 204 3.31 -2.15 11.19
N TRP A 205 3.47 -1.41 10.10
CA TRP A 205 3.48 -2.02 8.78
C TRP A 205 4.88 -2.48 8.42
N ILE A 206 4.98 -3.71 7.92
CA ILE A 206 6.20 -4.29 7.37
C ILE A 206 5.94 -4.71 5.93
N HIS A 207 6.93 -4.54 5.06
CA HIS A 207 6.91 -5.10 3.72
C HIS A 207 7.72 -6.38 3.71
N VAL A 208 7.09 -7.49 3.30
CA VAL A 208 7.77 -8.76 3.12
C VAL A 208 7.75 -9.13 1.64
N ALA A 209 8.86 -9.69 1.17
CA ALA A 209 8.92 -10.28 -0.14
C ALA A 209 9.81 -11.51 -0.12
N PHE A 210 9.54 -12.44 -1.03
CA PHE A 210 10.47 -13.52 -1.31
C PHE A 210 10.37 -13.90 -2.78
N SER A 211 11.48 -14.38 -3.31
CA SER A 211 11.59 -14.78 -4.70
C SER A 211 12.22 -16.16 -4.83
N PHE A 212 11.61 -17.03 -5.63
CA PHE A 212 12.14 -18.33 -5.98
C PHE A 212 12.63 -18.31 -7.43
N ASN A 213 13.87 -18.77 -7.65
CA ASN A 213 14.47 -18.96 -8.96
C ASN A 213 14.54 -20.45 -9.29
N HIS A 214 13.72 -20.90 -10.24
CA HIS A 214 13.68 -22.32 -10.61
C HIS A 214 14.97 -22.83 -11.26
N GLN A 215 15.77 -21.96 -11.89
CA GLN A 215 16.99 -22.38 -12.58
C GLN A 215 18.10 -22.72 -11.60
N THR A 216 18.15 -22.03 -10.46
CA THR A 216 19.19 -22.18 -9.44
C THR A 216 18.68 -22.87 -8.16
N GLY A 217 17.37 -22.99 -8.00
CA GLY A 217 16.74 -23.40 -6.74
C GLY A 217 16.85 -22.35 -5.63
N SER A 218 17.38 -21.15 -5.93
CA SER A 218 17.56 -20.09 -4.95
C SER A 218 16.22 -19.50 -4.52
N THR A 219 16.06 -19.35 -3.21
CA THR A 219 14.98 -18.62 -2.56
C THR A 219 15.58 -17.48 -1.77
N ILE A 220 15.28 -16.25 -2.17
CA ILE A 220 15.77 -15.03 -1.53
C ILE A 220 14.62 -14.40 -0.76
N PHE A 221 14.91 -13.91 0.45
CA PHE A 221 13.95 -13.30 1.34
C PHE A 221 14.30 -11.84 1.59
N TYR A 222 13.28 -11.00 1.67
CA TYR A 222 13.40 -9.56 1.82
C TYR A 222 12.47 -9.07 2.92
N PHE A 223 12.97 -8.14 3.72
CA PHE A 223 12.21 -7.42 4.74
C PHE A 223 12.47 -5.94 4.59
N ASN A 224 11.38 -5.17 4.48
CA ASN A 224 11.40 -3.74 4.17
C ASN A 224 12.31 -3.39 2.99
N GLY A 225 12.29 -4.24 1.95
CA GLY A 225 13.06 -4.04 0.73
C GLY A 225 14.50 -4.52 0.77
N ILE A 226 15.01 -4.90 1.95
CA ILE A 226 16.39 -5.33 2.16
C ILE A 226 16.44 -6.85 2.13
N GLN A 227 17.39 -7.42 1.37
CA GLN A 227 17.64 -8.85 1.38
C GLN A 227 18.18 -9.28 2.75
N ILE A 228 17.51 -10.24 3.39
CA ILE A 228 17.85 -10.72 4.73
C ILE A 228 18.36 -12.16 4.74
N GLY A 229 18.16 -12.90 3.64
CA GLY A 229 18.65 -14.27 3.55
C GLY A 229 18.43 -14.88 2.18
N GLU A 230 19.18 -15.93 1.92
CA GLU A 230 19.06 -16.78 0.73
C GLU A 230 19.19 -18.24 1.17
N LYS A 231 18.38 -19.12 0.57
CA LYS A 231 18.44 -20.57 0.74
C LYS A 231 18.30 -21.25 -0.61
N TYR A 232 18.83 -22.45 -0.72
CA TYR A 232 18.69 -23.27 -1.91
C TYR A 232 17.76 -24.45 -1.61
N LEU A 233 16.74 -24.62 -2.42
CA LEU A 233 15.93 -25.83 -2.46
C LEU A 233 16.64 -26.85 -3.33
N ASN A 234 16.77 -28.09 -2.84
CA ASN A 234 17.30 -29.15 -3.66
C ASN A 234 16.18 -29.61 -4.60
N LEU A 235 16.33 -29.26 -5.87
CA LEU A 235 15.34 -29.54 -6.91
C LEU A 235 15.47 -31.00 -7.38
N THR A 236 15.40 -31.97 -6.46
CA THR A 236 15.19 -33.36 -6.89
C THR A 236 13.77 -33.50 -7.39
N VAL A 237 13.63 -34.01 -8.61
CA VAL A 237 12.39 -34.13 -9.37
C VAL A 237 11.32 -34.78 -8.49
N ALA A 238 10.37 -33.98 -8.00
CA ALA A 238 9.17 -34.49 -7.38
C ALA A 238 8.36 -35.24 -8.45
N THR A 239 7.86 -36.42 -8.13
CA THR A 239 6.93 -37.07 -9.06
C THR A 239 5.65 -36.25 -9.06
N LEU A 240 5.25 -35.73 -10.23
CA LEU A 240 4.00 -35.00 -10.36
C LEU A 240 2.86 -35.96 -10.04
N SER A 241 2.36 -35.90 -8.80
CA SER A 241 1.20 -36.69 -8.39
C SER A 241 -0.05 -36.22 -9.15
N GLN A 242 -0.92 -37.18 -9.50
CA GLN A 242 -2.00 -36.97 -10.45
C GLN A 242 -2.92 -35.78 -10.14
N PRO A 243 -3.48 -35.14 -11.18
CA PRO A 243 -4.38 -34.02 -11.04
C PRO A 243 -5.73 -34.49 -10.49
N ASN A 244 -5.90 -34.53 -9.17
CA ASN A 244 -7.23 -34.80 -8.61
C ASN A 244 -7.48 -34.08 -7.28
N LYS A 245 -8.59 -33.33 -7.29
CA LYS A 245 -9.20 -32.44 -6.27
C LYS A 245 -8.64 -31.03 -6.20
N MET A 246 -9.44 -30.09 -6.73
CA MET A 246 -9.32 -28.63 -6.56
C MET A 246 -8.96 -28.29 -5.11
N LYS A 247 -7.69 -27.97 -4.89
CA LYS A 247 -7.25 -27.33 -3.66
C LYS A 247 -7.03 -25.85 -3.99
N ALA A 248 -7.37 -25.01 -3.03
CA ALA A 248 -7.31 -23.56 -3.14
C ALA A 248 -6.07 -23.03 -2.43
N THR A 249 -5.60 -21.87 -2.86
CA THR A 249 -4.71 -21.04 -2.06
C THR A 249 -5.54 -20.33 -0.98
N TYR A 250 -4.96 -20.18 0.21
CA TYR A 250 -5.56 -19.48 1.34
C TYR A 250 -4.74 -18.24 1.68
N ILE A 251 -5.41 -17.10 1.84
CA ILE A 251 -4.83 -15.89 2.43
C ILE A 251 -5.34 -15.82 3.87
N GLY A 252 -4.42 -15.85 4.83
CA GLY A 252 -4.73 -15.76 6.26
C GLY A 252 -4.97 -17.08 6.99
N LEU A 253 -4.74 -18.24 6.34
CA LEU A 253 -4.92 -19.57 6.95
C LEU A 253 -3.91 -20.56 6.38
N ASP A 254 -3.51 -21.55 7.17
CA ASP A 254 -2.69 -22.67 6.73
C ASP A 254 -3.52 -23.71 5.95
N ALA A 255 -3.14 -23.98 4.70
CA ALA A 255 -3.89 -24.84 3.78
C ALA A 255 -3.81 -26.34 4.13
N VAL A 256 -2.86 -26.74 4.99
CA VAL A 256 -2.63 -28.14 5.37
C VAL A 256 -3.37 -28.48 6.66
N THR A 257 -3.20 -27.64 7.67
CA THR A 257 -3.68 -27.87 9.02
C THR A 257 -5.04 -27.22 9.29
N ASN A 258 -5.47 -26.27 8.45
CA ASN A 258 -6.60 -25.36 8.71
C ASN A 258 -6.49 -24.68 10.08
N ALA A 259 -5.26 -24.43 10.53
CA ALA A 259 -4.95 -23.81 11.80
C ALA A 259 -4.17 -22.51 11.59
N LEU A 260 -3.85 -21.85 12.71
CA LEU A 260 -3.04 -20.64 12.76
C LEU A 260 -3.60 -19.46 11.93
N PRO A 261 -4.87 -19.08 12.12
CA PRO A 261 -5.44 -17.97 11.36
C PRO A 261 -4.68 -16.67 11.64
N PHE A 262 -4.47 -15.89 10.59
CA PHE A 262 -3.82 -14.60 10.68
C PHE A 262 -4.61 -13.64 11.59
N TYR A 263 -3.90 -12.74 12.27
CA TYR A 263 -4.52 -11.67 13.05
C TYR A 263 -3.78 -10.36 12.81
N GLY A 264 -4.45 -9.45 12.12
CA GLY A 264 -3.86 -8.20 11.69
C GLY A 264 -4.43 -7.71 10.37
N LEU A 265 -3.62 -6.93 9.66
CA LEU A 265 -3.95 -6.37 8.35
C LEU A 265 -3.01 -6.92 7.29
N ILE A 266 -3.54 -7.17 6.10
CA ILE A 266 -2.79 -7.52 4.89
C ILE A 266 -3.14 -6.49 3.83
N ASP A 267 -2.13 -5.98 3.16
CA ASP A 267 -2.30 -5.09 2.03
C ASP A 267 -1.35 -5.42 0.87
N GLN A 268 -1.77 -5.07 -0.35
CA GLN A 268 -1.05 -5.23 -1.62
C GLN A 268 -0.33 -6.57 -1.75
N LEU A 269 -1.08 -7.65 -1.48
CA LEU A 269 -0.56 -8.98 -1.74
C LEU A 269 -0.42 -9.13 -3.26
N SER A 270 0.78 -9.42 -3.72
CA SER A 270 1.06 -9.57 -5.15
C SER A 270 1.86 -10.81 -5.47
N VAL A 271 1.64 -11.37 -6.65
CA VAL A 271 2.38 -12.50 -7.21
C VAL A 271 2.86 -12.12 -8.60
N LEU A 272 4.12 -12.43 -8.89
CA LEU A 272 4.73 -12.32 -10.21
C LEU A 272 5.42 -13.64 -10.55
N TYR A 273 5.18 -14.20 -11.74
CA TYR A 273 5.83 -15.40 -12.27
C TYR A 273 7.21 -15.12 -12.88
N ALA A 274 8.00 -14.36 -12.13
CA ALA A 274 9.40 -14.06 -12.39
C ALA A 274 10.09 -13.69 -11.07
N VAL A 275 11.43 -13.72 -11.08
CA VAL A 275 12.24 -13.16 -9.98
C VAL A 275 12.25 -11.64 -10.15
N LYS A 276 11.72 -10.89 -9.17
CA LYS A 276 11.87 -9.42 -9.15
C LYS A 276 13.32 -9.06 -8.83
N ASN A 277 13.82 -8.01 -9.48
CA ASN A 277 15.11 -7.43 -9.13
C ASN A 277 15.06 -6.80 -7.73
N VAL A 278 16.20 -6.84 -7.02
CA VAL A 278 16.35 -6.24 -5.68
C VAL A 278 15.91 -4.77 -5.67
N SER A 279 16.23 -4.00 -6.70
CA SER A 279 15.84 -2.59 -6.82
C SER A 279 14.32 -2.39 -6.94
N VAL A 280 13.61 -3.33 -7.57
CA VAL A 280 12.14 -3.29 -7.68
C VAL A 280 11.54 -3.60 -6.30
N ILE A 281 12.05 -4.61 -5.61
CA ILE A 281 11.58 -4.98 -4.26
C ILE A 281 11.83 -3.83 -3.27
N LEU A 282 13.01 -3.20 -3.35
CA LEU A 282 13.31 -2.02 -2.54
C LEU A 282 12.38 -0.85 -2.87
N TYR A 283 12.12 -0.60 -4.15
CA TYR A 283 11.18 0.43 -4.59
C TYR A 283 9.77 0.18 -4.03
N GLU A 284 9.25 -1.05 -4.13
CA GLU A 284 7.93 -1.43 -3.57
C GLU A 284 7.85 -1.23 -2.06
N ALA A 285 8.94 -1.50 -1.34
CA ALA A 285 9.00 -1.38 0.11
C ALA A 285 9.21 0.05 0.62
N THR A 286 9.73 0.97 -0.20
CA THR A 286 10.18 2.31 0.26
C THR A 286 9.40 3.46 -0.36
N VAL A 287 8.76 3.25 -1.51
CA VAL A 287 8.06 4.33 -2.19
C VAL A 287 6.70 4.56 -1.55
N VAL A 288 6.61 5.68 -0.84
CA VAL A 288 5.37 6.18 -0.25
C VAL A 288 4.50 6.84 -1.31
N CYS A 289 5.09 7.61 -2.21
CA CYS A 289 4.36 8.30 -3.25
C CYS A 289 5.22 8.50 -4.49
N ARG A 290 4.56 8.56 -5.65
CA ARG A 290 5.16 8.98 -6.90
C ARG A 290 4.13 9.69 -7.76
N TYR A 291 4.40 10.93 -8.14
CA TYR A 291 3.58 11.61 -9.14
C TYR A 291 4.22 11.42 -10.51
N ARG A 292 3.49 10.76 -11.41
CA ARG A 292 3.77 10.79 -12.84
C ARG A 292 2.77 11.78 -13.42
N PHE A 293 3.23 12.99 -13.73
CA PHE A 293 2.34 14.03 -14.25
C PHE A 293 1.82 13.71 -15.66
N ASP A 294 2.13 12.53 -16.21
CA ASP A 294 1.72 12.00 -17.51
C ASP A 294 0.25 11.56 -17.58
N ASN A 295 -0.41 11.36 -16.43
CA ASN A 295 -1.82 10.94 -16.36
C ASN A 295 -2.78 12.11 -16.58
N ASP A 296 -4.06 11.90 -16.90
CA ASP A 296 -5.04 12.98 -17.08
C ASP A 296 -5.19 13.87 -15.84
N ASP A 297 -5.09 13.31 -14.64
CA ASP A 297 -5.09 14.05 -13.38
C ASP A 297 -3.65 14.19 -12.82
N ILE A 298 -3.14 15.44 -12.75
CA ILE A 298 -1.80 15.73 -12.18
C ILE A 298 -1.72 15.46 -10.68
N ASN A 299 -2.87 15.42 -10.00
CA ASN A 299 -2.95 15.30 -8.56
C ASN A 299 -3.05 13.84 -8.10
N VAL A 300 -3.17 12.87 -9.01
CA VAL A 300 -3.25 11.45 -8.64
C VAL A 300 -1.85 10.86 -8.53
N GLY A 301 -1.54 10.35 -7.34
CA GLY A 301 -0.33 9.58 -7.10
C GLY A 301 -0.37 8.23 -7.81
N TRP A 302 0.76 7.86 -8.40
CA TRP A 302 1.06 6.52 -8.94
C TRP A 302 1.95 5.70 -7.99
N GLY A 303 2.18 6.26 -6.80
CA GLY A 303 2.71 5.50 -5.69
C GLY A 303 1.68 4.48 -5.24
N PRO A 304 2.12 3.48 -4.50
CA PRO A 304 1.25 2.39 -4.11
C PRO A 304 0.18 2.84 -3.08
N ASN A 305 0.38 4.02 -2.48
CA ASN A 305 -0.52 4.66 -1.50
C ASN A 305 -1.61 5.55 -2.12
N ASN A 306 -1.65 5.70 -3.44
CA ASN A 306 -2.59 6.57 -4.16
C ASN A 306 -2.73 7.99 -3.57
N ILE A 307 -1.63 8.55 -3.05
CA ILE A 307 -1.69 9.83 -2.35
C ILE A 307 -2.13 10.91 -3.32
N ARG A 308 -3.24 11.58 -2.99
CA ARG A 308 -3.76 12.68 -3.80
C ARG A 308 -3.14 14.01 -3.37
N ALA A 309 -2.66 14.73 -4.36
CA ALA A 309 -2.22 16.10 -4.19
C ALA A 309 -3.39 17.09 -4.38
N ARG A 310 -3.11 18.35 -4.09
CA ARG A 310 -3.89 19.52 -4.47
C ARG A 310 -2.92 20.46 -5.18
N SER A 311 -3.38 21.10 -6.24
CA SER A 311 -2.59 22.09 -6.94
C SER A 311 -3.43 23.33 -7.23
N GLN A 312 -2.77 24.48 -7.23
CA GLN A 312 -3.36 25.75 -7.60
C GLN A 312 -2.42 26.48 -8.55
N HIS A 313 -2.99 27.02 -9.64
CA HIS A 313 -2.26 27.72 -10.71
C HIS A 313 -1.10 26.91 -11.35
N VAL A 314 -1.13 25.58 -11.24
CA VAL A 314 -0.17 24.68 -11.88
C VAL A 314 -0.72 24.19 -13.21
N TYR A 315 0.08 24.29 -14.26
CA TYR A 315 -0.27 23.79 -15.59
C TYR A 315 0.56 22.58 -15.96
N ARG A 316 -0.01 21.67 -16.75
CA ARG A 316 0.76 20.59 -17.34
C ARG A 316 1.37 21.06 -18.66
N LEU A 317 2.68 20.88 -18.80
CA LEU A 317 3.38 21.07 -20.07
C LEU A 317 3.77 19.70 -20.64
N TYR A 318 3.42 19.48 -21.91
CA TYR A 318 3.72 18.24 -22.62
C TYR A 318 4.99 18.38 -23.45
N SER A 319 5.91 17.41 -23.33
CA SER A 319 7.08 17.27 -24.19
C SER A 319 7.37 15.79 -24.43
N ASN A 320 7.34 15.35 -25.69
CA ASN A 320 7.70 13.97 -26.10
C ASN A 320 7.04 12.87 -25.25
N ASN A 321 5.71 12.93 -25.07
CA ASN A 321 4.93 11.99 -24.26
C ASN A 321 5.28 11.95 -22.76
N LYS A 322 6.00 12.96 -22.28
CA LYS A 322 6.22 13.20 -20.85
C LYS A 322 5.61 14.54 -20.47
N SER A 323 5.12 14.59 -19.25
CA SER A 323 4.46 15.77 -18.71
C SER A 323 5.24 16.30 -17.53
N THR A 324 5.40 17.62 -17.52
CA THR A 324 6.01 18.36 -16.41
C THR A 324 4.99 19.33 -15.84
N LEU A 325 5.11 19.65 -14.56
CA LEU A 325 4.38 20.76 -13.97
C LEU A 325 5.08 22.06 -14.31
N LEU A 326 4.31 23.01 -14.81
CA LEU A 326 4.70 24.40 -15.00
C LEU A 326 4.01 25.23 -13.91
N PHE A 327 4.84 25.81 -13.04
CA PHE A 327 4.43 26.79 -12.05
C PHE A 327 4.57 28.17 -12.71
N ASN A 328 3.57 29.04 -12.55
CA ASN A 328 3.63 30.39 -13.09
C ASN A 328 4.14 31.39 -12.04
N ASP A 329 4.18 32.66 -12.41
CA ASP A 329 4.57 33.81 -11.58
C ASP A 329 3.50 34.26 -10.56
N SER A 330 2.32 33.64 -10.56
CA SER A 330 1.32 33.80 -9.51
C SER A 330 1.54 32.77 -8.38
N ASP A 331 0.78 32.88 -7.28
CA ASP A 331 0.78 31.92 -6.16
C ASP A 331 0.44 30.49 -6.64
N SER A 332 1.46 29.79 -7.15
CA SER A 332 1.40 28.45 -7.70
C SER A 332 1.93 27.46 -6.67
N TYR A 333 1.16 26.43 -6.37
CA TYR A 333 1.62 25.38 -5.48
C TYR A 333 1.12 24.00 -5.90
N PHE A 334 1.91 22.99 -5.53
CA PHE A 334 1.53 21.59 -5.58
C PHE A 334 1.78 21.03 -4.18
N GLN A 335 0.71 20.63 -3.51
CA GLN A 335 0.73 20.19 -2.13
C GLN A 335 0.21 18.76 -2.06
N SER A 336 0.91 17.91 -1.33
CA SER A 336 0.47 16.55 -1.04
C SER A 336 0.64 16.28 0.44
N THR A 337 -0.23 15.43 1.00
CA THR A 337 -0.28 15.14 2.44
C THR A 337 -0.53 13.67 2.68
N GLY A 338 -0.35 13.22 3.93
CA GLY A 338 -0.55 11.81 4.28
C GLY A 338 0.56 10.90 3.78
N PHE A 339 1.79 11.42 3.72
CA PHE A 339 3.02 10.62 3.61
C PHE A 339 3.27 9.89 4.93
N THR A 340 2.38 8.97 5.28
CA THR A 340 2.50 8.16 6.49
C THR A 340 3.09 6.81 6.13
N LEU A 341 4.29 6.53 6.63
CA LEU A 341 4.73 5.15 6.89
C LEU A 341 4.42 4.91 8.37
N MET A 342 3.35 4.17 8.68
CA MET A 342 2.89 4.14 10.07
C MET A 342 3.88 3.43 11.01
N ASN A 343 4.13 4.09 12.15
CA ASN A 343 4.76 3.60 13.38
C ASN A 343 6.30 3.63 13.49
N SER A 344 6.96 4.55 12.79
CA SER A 344 8.27 5.05 13.19
C SER A 344 8.22 6.57 13.27
N ASN A 345 8.41 7.13 14.47
CA ASN A 345 8.60 8.57 14.63
C ASN A 345 9.95 9.04 14.03
N ASP A 346 10.82 8.09 13.66
CA ASP A 346 12.19 8.30 13.20
C ASP A 346 12.47 7.50 11.91
N TYR A 347 11.67 7.69 10.87
CA TYR A 347 12.00 7.10 9.56
C TYR A 347 12.73 8.12 8.69
N ALA A 348 13.92 7.73 8.22
CA ALA A 348 14.59 8.47 7.18
C ALA A 348 13.74 8.40 5.91
N TYR A 349 13.51 9.56 5.30
CA TYR A 349 12.82 9.67 4.01
C TYR A 349 13.71 10.41 3.03
N SER A 350 13.43 10.20 1.74
CA SER A 350 14.01 10.97 0.67
C SER A 350 12.89 11.48 -0.24
N LEU A 351 13.09 12.69 -0.75
CA LEU A 351 12.23 13.29 -1.77
C LEU A 351 13.10 13.49 -3.01
N THR A 352 12.62 13.01 -4.14
CA THR A 352 13.34 13.13 -5.42
C THR A 352 12.41 13.70 -6.46
N PHE A 353 12.85 14.77 -7.12
CA PHE A 353 12.12 15.41 -8.21
C PHE A 353 13.10 16.04 -9.20
N TRP A 354 12.62 16.30 -10.41
CA TRP A 354 13.36 17.01 -11.45
C TRP A 354 12.80 18.42 -11.58
N LEU A 355 13.67 19.43 -11.61
CA LEU A 355 13.30 20.83 -11.77
C LEU A 355 13.99 21.41 -13.02
N ARG A 356 13.26 22.21 -13.79
CA ARG A 356 13.82 23.04 -14.86
C ARG A 356 13.42 24.49 -14.64
N LEU A 357 14.38 25.39 -14.74
CA LEU A 357 14.19 26.83 -14.58
C LEU A 357 13.92 27.45 -15.94
N MET A 358 12.90 28.32 -16.02
CA MET A 358 12.47 28.92 -17.29
C MET A 358 13.05 30.34 -17.49
N TYR A 359 13.30 31.10 -16.42
CA TYR A 359 13.86 32.47 -16.50
C TYR A 359 14.66 32.83 -15.24
N GLY A 360 15.84 33.44 -15.40
CA GLY A 360 16.58 34.15 -14.33
C GLY A 360 17.33 33.29 -13.31
N GLU A 361 18.20 33.96 -12.54
CA GLU A 361 18.75 33.44 -11.28
C GLU A 361 17.59 33.23 -10.29
N ILE A 362 17.56 32.08 -9.61
CA ILE A 362 16.63 31.87 -8.51
C ILE A 362 17.20 32.61 -7.30
N ASP A 363 16.45 33.55 -6.73
CA ASP A 363 16.81 34.14 -5.44
C ASP A 363 16.61 33.12 -4.30
N ASP A 364 15.52 32.32 -4.33
CA ASP A 364 15.31 31.20 -3.39
C ASP A 364 14.44 30.07 -4.00
N PHE A 365 14.83 28.81 -3.76
CA PHE A 365 14.00 27.62 -3.99
C PHE A 365 13.98 26.80 -2.71
N THR A 366 12.83 26.80 -2.04
CA THR A 366 12.68 26.14 -0.75
C THR A 366 11.80 24.90 -0.87
N VAL A 367 12.29 23.76 -0.38
CA VAL A 367 11.49 22.55 -0.20
C VAL A 367 11.04 22.49 1.25
N HIS A 368 9.78 22.78 1.50
CA HIS A 368 9.18 22.60 2.82
C HIS A 368 8.61 21.19 2.92
N ALA A 369 9.23 20.37 3.77
CA ALA A 369 8.59 19.18 4.30
C ALA A 369 8.36 19.42 5.79
N ARG A 370 7.21 19.00 6.31
CA ARG A 370 6.84 19.21 7.71
C ARG A 370 5.94 18.07 8.16
N GLN A 371 6.21 17.52 9.34
CA GLN A 371 5.28 16.62 10.02
C GLN A 371 4.11 17.44 10.58
N LEU A 372 2.89 17.14 10.11
CA LEU A 372 1.68 17.76 10.62
C LEU A 372 1.18 17.01 11.85
N THR A 373 0.64 17.74 12.82
CA THR A 373 -0.10 17.14 13.94
C THR A 373 -1.50 16.69 13.50
N ASP A 374 -2.12 15.75 14.20
CA ASP A 374 -3.48 15.28 13.90
C ASP A 374 -4.53 16.42 13.88
N SER A 375 -4.34 17.42 14.74
CA SER A 375 -5.17 18.64 14.76
C SER A 375 -4.99 19.52 13.53
N GLU A 376 -3.76 19.61 12.99
CA GLU A 376 -3.50 20.38 11.77
C GLU A 376 -4.04 19.64 10.54
N PHE A 377 -3.90 18.31 10.50
CA PHE A 377 -4.43 17.47 9.43
C PHE A 377 -5.96 17.57 9.32
N SER A 378 -6.67 17.48 10.46
CA SER A 378 -8.13 17.62 10.49
C SER A 378 -8.61 19.01 10.06
N THR A 379 -7.83 20.06 10.35
CA THR A 379 -8.13 21.44 9.93
C THR A 379 -7.89 21.63 8.42
N LEU A 380 -6.80 21.07 7.86
CA LEU A 380 -6.51 21.08 6.42
C LEU A 380 -7.53 20.28 5.60
N ALA A 381 -8.02 19.16 6.13
CA ALA A 381 -9.03 18.34 5.47
C ALA A 381 -10.39 19.06 5.34
N GLN A 382 -10.69 19.99 6.25
CA GLN A 382 -11.96 20.71 6.33
C GLN A 382 -11.92 22.13 5.73
N SER A 383 -10.72 22.69 5.52
CA SER A 383 -10.53 24.04 5.00
C SER A 383 -10.51 24.05 3.46
N ASN A 384 -11.42 24.82 2.85
CA ASN A 384 -11.30 25.29 1.46
C ASN A 384 -10.31 26.48 1.34
N ASP A 385 -9.81 27.02 2.45
CA ASP A 385 -8.91 28.17 2.53
C ASP A 385 -7.50 27.74 2.91
N THR A 386 -6.80 27.09 1.98
CA THR A 386 -5.36 26.78 2.10
C THR A 386 -4.46 28.01 1.99
N GLN A 387 -4.98 29.17 1.53
CA GLN A 387 -4.18 30.37 1.26
C GLN A 387 -3.61 31.04 2.52
N ASN A 388 -4.27 30.92 3.68
CA ASN A 388 -3.78 31.56 4.91
C ASN A 388 -2.58 30.83 5.54
N LEU A 389 -2.41 29.53 5.29
CA LEU A 389 -1.29 28.76 5.84
C LEU A 389 0.01 28.98 5.05
N ILE A 390 -0.09 29.27 3.74
CA ILE A 390 1.08 29.60 2.88
C ILE A 390 1.65 30.98 3.23
N LYS A 391 0.86 31.89 3.80
CA LYS A 391 1.34 33.21 4.25
C LYS A 391 2.04 33.17 5.62
N GLU A 392 1.84 32.11 6.40
CA GLU A 392 2.49 31.94 7.72
C GLU A 392 3.71 31.00 7.69
N LEU A 393 3.92 30.30 6.57
CA LEU A 393 5.14 29.54 6.24
C LEU A 393 6.05 30.40 5.38
#